data_AF-A0A9D7GR48-F1
#
_entry.id   AF-A0A9D7GR48-F1
#
_cell.length_a   1.000
_cell.length_b   1.000
_cell.length_c   1.000
_cell.angle_alpha   90.00
_cell.angle_beta   90.00
_cell.angle_gamma   90.00
#
_symmetry.space_group_name_H-M   'P 1'
#
loop_
_entity.id
_entity.type
_entity.pdbx_description
1 polymer ?
#
loop_
_entity_poly.entity_id
_entity_poly.type
_entity_poly.pdbx_seq_one_letter_code
_entity_poly.pdbx_strand_id
1 'polypeptide(L)'
;MRNINASRFFIVLLLLGWFGCSRPQQDTTVYANSCADDTSEDSDSLAPRRDNNYNQVRGALLGTRFSSFEELISVIEIEYLNDNAEHDSTIHKNAKVFIRHCSNGRGVISVLESGVSQGDIVEAKDGGFSDRLSIVFQSPYAVSNRKDLERVFLLARLRPMLFGEGDVAFFTLAQSSVRNINTTALAFVNSRDTTEKGYLNTFNHITAQAFITSCFSEELADFVADAHERYHHPQLILGKFTEREINDLEEGPVDNYVDIINNEWGQELGKQLKAKYAITRKTWWTPELLANYLNDLQHYYSWSFQIGFKPFKAEDEAVIKFSRKLNAVLNTKSFGKY
;
A
#
# COMPACT_ATOMS: atom_id res chain seq x y z
N MET A 1 4.57 -57.69 2.26
CA MET A 1 3.15 -57.44 1.89
C MET A 1 2.85 -56.01 2.35
N ARG A 2 2.88 -55.01 1.46
CA ARG A 2 1.73 -54.42 0.71
C ARG A 2 0.64 -53.93 1.68
N ASN A 3 0.24 -52.64 1.77
CA ASN A 3 -0.01 -51.58 0.77
C ASN A 3 0.31 -50.20 1.40
N ILE A 4 0.83 -49.15 0.75
CA ILE A 4 0.51 -48.44 -0.52
C ILE A 4 -0.82 -47.67 -0.48
N ASN A 5 -0.71 -46.36 -0.76
CA ASN A 5 -1.74 -45.36 -1.12
C ASN A 5 -2.32 -44.45 -0.02
N ALA A 6 -1.62 -43.34 0.27
CA ALA A 6 -2.24 -42.06 0.62
C ALA A 6 -1.78 -40.96 -0.37
N SER A 7 -1.56 -41.34 -1.63
CA SER A 7 -1.18 -40.47 -2.73
C SER A 7 -2.17 -40.69 -3.86
N ARG A 8 -3.28 -39.93 -3.86
CA ARG A 8 -4.17 -39.61 -5.00
C ARG A 8 -5.48 -39.00 -4.48
N PHE A 9 -5.48 -37.69 -4.28
CA PHE A 9 -6.67 -36.84 -4.44
C PHE A 9 -6.19 -35.50 -5.01
N PHE A 10 -5.69 -35.59 -6.23
CA PHE A 10 -5.48 -34.47 -7.14
C PHE A 10 -6.40 -34.78 -8.33
N ILE A 11 -7.12 -33.75 -8.82
CA ILE A 11 -8.05 -33.77 -9.95
C ILE A 11 -9.45 -34.31 -9.60
N VAL A 12 -10.33 -33.42 -9.10
CA VAL A 12 -11.68 -33.13 -9.62
C VAL A 12 -12.17 -31.84 -8.92
N LEU A 13 -11.83 -30.67 -9.49
CA LEU A 13 -12.56 -29.38 -9.34
C LEU A 13 -11.88 -28.29 -10.19
N LEU A 14 -11.47 -28.67 -11.40
CA LEU A 14 -11.06 -27.75 -12.47
C LEU A 14 -11.87 -28.21 -13.67
N LEU A 15 -13.12 -27.75 -13.81
CA LEU A 15 -13.86 -27.84 -15.08
C LEU A 15 -15.19 -27.06 -15.12
N LEU A 16 -15.49 -26.14 -14.19
CA LEU A 16 -16.60 -25.19 -14.38
C LEU A 16 -16.16 -23.81 -13.88
N GLY A 17 -15.99 -22.89 -14.82
CA GLY A 17 -15.47 -21.54 -14.58
C GLY A 17 -14.59 -20.98 -15.71
N TRP A 18 -14.55 -21.61 -16.88
CA TRP A 18 -14.17 -20.96 -18.14
C TRP A 18 -15.44 -20.45 -18.85
N PHE A 19 -16.11 -19.51 -18.19
CA PHE A 19 -16.79 -18.43 -18.89
C PHE A 19 -16.23 -17.17 -18.26
N GLY A 20 -15.26 -16.59 -18.95
CA GLY A 20 -14.78 -15.26 -18.62
C GLY A 20 -15.96 -14.30 -18.71
N CYS A 21 -16.50 -13.90 -17.57
CA CYS A 21 -16.86 -12.50 -17.43
C CYS A 21 -15.53 -11.76 -17.37
N SER A 22 -15.04 -11.35 -18.53
CA SER A 22 -14.20 -10.17 -18.61
C SER A 22 -15.01 -9.06 -17.91
N ARG A 23 -14.71 -8.79 -16.64
CA ARG A 23 -15.06 -7.49 -16.08
C ARG A 23 -14.44 -6.50 -17.05
N PRO A 24 -15.22 -5.59 -17.67
CA PRO A 24 -14.61 -4.48 -18.35
C PRO A 24 -13.69 -3.85 -17.31
N GLN A 25 -12.40 -3.80 -17.63
CA GLN A 25 -11.47 -2.90 -16.98
C GLN A 25 -12.11 -1.53 -17.19
N GLN A 26 -12.88 -1.06 -16.20
CA GLN A 26 -13.32 0.31 -16.19
C GLN A 26 -12.01 1.07 -16.12
N ASP A 27 -11.67 1.69 -17.25
CA ASP A 27 -10.56 2.60 -17.40
C ASP A 27 -10.67 3.69 -16.32
N THR A 28 -10.07 3.43 -15.16
CA THR A 28 -9.76 4.44 -14.14
C THR A 28 -8.79 5.49 -14.69
N THR A 29 -8.21 5.25 -15.87
CA THR A 29 -7.43 6.22 -16.65
C THR A 29 -8.23 7.46 -17.08
N VAL A 30 -9.56 7.47 -16.99
CA VAL A 30 -10.38 8.63 -17.43
C VAL A 30 -10.69 9.63 -16.31
N TYR A 31 -10.48 9.31 -15.03
CA TYR A 31 -10.77 10.24 -13.92
C TYR A 31 -9.53 10.84 -13.23
N ALA A 32 -8.31 10.50 -13.66
CA ALA A 32 -7.07 11.06 -13.10
C ALA A 32 -6.71 12.46 -13.63
N ASN A 33 -7.49 13.02 -14.58
CA ASN A 33 -7.20 14.30 -15.23
C ASN A 33 -8.29 15.35 -14.97
N SER A 34 -8.32 15.92 -13.76
CA SER A 34 -8.45 17.37 -13.58
C SER A 34 -8.42 17.72 -12.08
N CYS A 35 -7.24 17.74 -11.47
CA CYS A 35 -7.07 18.70 -10.38
C CYS A 35 -7.02 20.06 -11.08
N ALA A 36 -8.08 20.86 -10.96
CA ALA A 36 -8.09 22.20 -11.53
C ALA A 36 -6.93 22.99 -10.91
N ASP A 37 -5.94 23.35 -11.72
CA ASP A 37 -4.82 24.19 -11.30
C ASP A 37 -5.32 25.64 -11.29
N ASP A 38 -5.79 26.08 -10.13
CA ASP A 38 -6.19 27.46 -9.91
C ASP A 38 -4.95 28.29 -9.61
N THR A 39 -4.02 28.36 -10.56
CA THR A 39 -2.90 29.31 -10.54
C THR A 39 -2.73 29.99 -11.89
N SER A 40 -3.45 31.10 -12.05
CA SER A 40 -3.01 32.19 -12.91
C SER A 40 -1.81 32.88 -12.26
N GLU A 41 -0.61 32.78 -12.84
CA GLU A 41 0.39 33.87 -12.79
C GLU A 41 1.52 33.65 -13.81
N ASP A 42 1.61 34.58 -14.76
CA ASP A 42 2.74 34.81 -15.67
C ASP A 42 4.02 35.17 -14.89
N SER A 43 5.17 34.62 -15.27
CA SER A 43 6.32 35.42 -15.77
C SER A 43 7.59 34.61 -16.02
N ASP A 44 8.27 35.02 -17.09
CA ASP A 44 9.59 34.65 -17.59
C ASP A 44 10.69 34.48 -16.53
N SER A 45 11.44 33.37 -16.60
CA SER A 45 12.91 33.42 -16.46
C SER A 45 13.59 32.15 -17.00
N LEU A 46 14.50 32.36 -17.95
CA LEU A 46 15.40 31.35 -18.52
C LEU A 46 16.57 31.07 -17.55
N ALA A 47 16.50 29.94 -16.84
CA ALA A 47 17.65 29.31 -16.21
C ALA A 47 17.61 27.78 -16.49
N PRO A 48 18.77 27.11 -16.68
CA PRO A 48 18.80 25.72 -17.07
C PRO A 48 18.30 24.84 -15.91
N ARG A 49 17.08 24.30 -16.06
CA ARG A 49 16.48 23.31 -15.17
C ARG A 49 17.38 22.07 -15.12
N ARG A 50 17.88 21.75 -13.93
CA ARG A 50 18.20 20.35 -13.60
C ARG A 50 16.87 19.61 -13.57
N ASP A 51 16.68 18.66 -14.47
CA ASP A 51 15.50 17.78 -14.52
C ASP A 51 15.46 16.87 -13.29
N ASN A 52 14.98 17.42 -12.16
CA ASN A 52 14.53 16.64 -11.03
C ASN A 52 13.09 16.20 -11.33
N ASN A 53 12.93 14.94 -11.72
CA ASN A 53 11.71 14.35 -12.27
C ASN A 53 10.53 14.19 -11.27
N TYR A 54 10.57 14.89 -10.12
CA TYR A 54 9.61 14.77 -9.02
C TYR A 54 8.86 16.07 -8.70
N ASN A 55 9.03 17.12 -9.51
CA ASN A 55 8.43 18.45 -9.31
C ASN A 55 6.90 18.54 -9.54
N GLN A 56 6.18 17.43 -9.60
CA GLN A 56 4.78 17.40 -10.06
C GLN A 56 3.79 16.70 -9.10
N VAL A 57 4.22 16.20 -7.94
CA VAL A 57 3.28 15.74 -6.89
C VAL A 57 3.07 16.91 -5.91
N ARG A 58 2.04 16.99 -5.05
CA ARG A 58 2.13 17.52 -3.65
C ARG A 58 1.82 16.28 -2.79
N GLY A 59 2.64 16.12 -1.77
CA GLY A 59 3.04 14.79 -1.35
C GLY A 59 2.01 14.03 -0.55
N ALA A 60 2.44 12.87 -0.11
CA ALA A 60 1.85 12.13 0.98
C ALA A 60 1.43 13.03 2.16
N LEU A 61 0.42 12.56 2.90
CA LEU A 61 -0.11 13.23 4.07
C LEU A 61 0.57 12.71 5.34
N LEU A 62 0.73 13.59 6.32
CA LEU A 62 1.24 13.23 7.65
C LEU A 62 0.13 13.42 8.67
N GLY A 63 -0.48 12.32 9.13
CA GLY A 63 -1.68 12.32 9.97
C GLY A 63 -1.55 13.15 11.25
N THR A 64 -0.34 13.16 11.82
CA THR A 64 0.01 13.91 13.03
C THR A 64 -0.03 15.43 12.86
N ARG A 65 -0.16 15.93 11.62
CA ARG A 65 -0.30 17.35 11.31
C ARG A 65 -1.74 17.83 11.22
N PHE A 66 -2.71 16.92 11.28
CA PHE A 66 -4.12 17.28 11.43
C PHE A 66 -4.51 17.31 12.91
N SER A 67 -5.19 18.39 13.29
CA SER A 67 -5.75 18.64 14.61
C SER A 67 -7.17 18.12 14.76
N SER A 68 -7.87 17.84 13.66
CA SER A 68 -9.21 17.24 13.66
C SER A 68 -9.54 16.52 12.35
N PHE A 69 -10.65 15.77 12.35
CA PHE A 69 -11.17 15.14 11.14
C PHE A 69 -11.68 16.17 10.11
N GLU A 70 -12.25 17.28 10.57
CA GLU A 70 -12.69 18.38 9.71
C GLU A 70 -11.51 19.04 8.99
N GLU A 71 -10.35 19.18 9.66
CA GLU A 71 -9.14 19.68 9.02
C GLU A 71 -8.67 18.72 7.91
N LEU A 72 -8.76 17.41 8.13
CA LEU A 72 -8.45 16.44 7.08
C LEU A 72 -9.42 16.54 5.90
N ILE A 73 -10.74 16.62 6.15
CA ILE A 73 -11.75 16.78 5.09
C ILE A 73 -11.54 18.09 4.31
N SER A 74 -10.88 19.10 4.87
CA SER A 74 -10.54 20.30 4.11
C SER A 74 -9.47 20.08 3.03
N VAL A 75 -8.72 18.97 3.10
CA VAL A 75 -7.66 18.64 2.14
C VAL A 75 -7.95 17.41 1.27
N ILE A 76 -8.89 16.55 1.68
CA ILE A 76 -9.34 15.38 0.90
C ILE A 76 -10.83 15.47 0.57
N GLU A 77 -11.23 14.85 -0.52
CA GLU A 77 -12.64 14.67 -0.86
C GLU A 77 -13.06 13.23 -0.50
N ILE A 78 -14.20 13.09 0.17
CA ILE A 78 -14.78 11.78 0.50
C ILE A 78 -16.21 11.72 -0.05
N GLU A 79 -16.46 10.75 -0.92
CA GLU A 79 -17.76 10.52 -1.54
C GLU A 79 -18.25 9.10 -1.21
N TYR A 80 -19.30 9.00 -0.40
CA TYR A 80 -19.92 7.73 -0.05
C TYR A 80 -21.01 7.37 -1.06
N LEU A 81 -20.84 6.23 -1.73
CA LEU A 81 -21.90 5.61 -2.52
C LEU A 81 -22.51 4.47 -1.70
N ASN A 82 -23.54 4.83 -0.95
CA ASN A 82 -24.45 3.89 -0.32
C ASN A 82 -25.72 3.87 -1.18
N ASP A 83 -26.02 2.76 -1.86
CA ASP A 83 -27.26 2.65 -2.64
C ASP A 83 -28.46 3.05 -1.76
N ASN A 84 -29.25 4.03 -2.22
CA ASN A 84 -30.41 4.57 -1.53
C ASN A 84 -31.44 3.46 -1.22
N ALA A 85 -31.44 2.95 0.02
CA ALA A 85 -32.61 2.31 0.61
C ALA A 85 -32.44 2.21 2.13
N GLU A 86 -33.09 3.09 2.88
CA GLU A 86 -33.12 3.12 4.36
C GLU A 86 -33.69 1.84 5.01
N HIS A 87 -34.00 0.78 4.25
CA HIS A 87 -34.71 -0.41 4.75
C HIS A 87 -34.22 -1.78 4.22
N ASP A 88 -33.07 -1.87 3.54
CA ASP A 88 -32.60 -3.18 3.03
C ASP A 88 -31.48 -3.78 3.91
N SER A 89 -31.66 -5.02 4.39
CA SER A 89 -30.64 -5.75 5.15
C SER A 89 -29.39 -6.12 4.33
N THR A 90 -29.38 -5.79 3.03
CA THR A 90 -28.26 -5.99 2.11
C THR A 90 -27.33 -4.77 1.95
N ILE A 91 -27.61 -3.63 2.61
CA ILE A 91 -26.84 -2.36 2.56
C ILE A 91 -25.31 -2.57 2.64
N HIS A 92 -24.85 -3.51 3.46
CA HIS A 92 -23.42 -3.72 3.69
C HIS A 92 -22.68 -4.38 2.51
N LYS A 93 -23.37 -4.99 1.54
CA LYS A 93 -22.70 -5.77 0.49
C LYS A 93 -22.20 -4.95 -0.69
N ASN A 94 -22.75 -3.76 -0.92
CA ASN A 94 -22.43 -2.91 -2.09
C ASN A 94 -21.94 -1.51 -1.69
N ALA A 95 -21.71 -1.25 -0.41
CA ALA A 95 -21.23 0.04 0.05
C ALA A 95 -19.82 0.31 -0.49
N LYS A 96 -19.60 1.56 -0.89
CA LYS A 96 -18.36 2.01 -1.52
C LYS A 96 -18.07 3.44 -1.12
N VAL A 97 -16.80 3.76 -0.92
CA VAL A 97 -16.33 5.12 -0.69
C VAL A 97 -15.21 5.47 -1.67
N PHE A 98 -15.28 6.67 -2.22
CA PHE A 98 -14.21 7.26 -3.01
C PHE A 98 -13.50 8.28 -2.13
N ILE A 99 -12.19 8.17 -2.04
CA ILE A 99 -11.35 9.12 -1.32
C ILE A 99 -10.37 9.72 -2.31
N ARG A 100 -10.44 11.03 -2.51
CA ARG A 100 -9.60 11.76 -3.47
C ARG A 100 -8.69 12.73 -2.73
N HIS A 101 -7.45 12.81 -3.16
CA HIS A 101 -6.51 13.82 -2.69
C HIS A 101 -5.80 14.43 -3.89
N CYS A 102 -5.93 15.74 -4.04
CA CYS A 102 -5.30 16.52 -5.10
C CYS A 102 -4.16 17.36 -4.53
N SER A 103 -3.11 17.46 -5.33
CA SER A 103 -1.86 18.01 -4.84
C SER A 103 -0.92 18.38 -5.99
N ASN A 104 -0.62 19.69 -6.16
CA ASN A 104 0.22 20.24 -7.23
C ASN A 104 -0.21 19.73 -8.62
N GLY A 105 -1.51 19.77 -8.91
CA GLY A 105 -2.04 19.34 -10.21
C GLY A 105 -2.05 17.82 -10.44
N ARG A 106 -1.61 17.00 -9.48
CA ARG A 106 -1.78 15.53 -9.51
C ARG A 106 -2.74 15.07 -8.43
N GLY A 107 -3.59 14.11 -8.78
CA GLY A 107 -4.56 13.52 -7.87
C GLY A 107 -4.34 12.03 -7.73
N VAL A 108 -4.66 11.51 -6.55
CA VAL A 108 -4.88 10.08 -6.32
C VAL A 108 -6.33 9.87 -5.92
N ILE A 109 -6.89 8.72 -6.33
CA ILE A 109 -8.25 8.32 -5.99
C ILE A 109 -8.17 6.90 -5.46
N SER A 110 -8.53 6.71 -4.20
CA SER A 110 -8.74 5.39 -3.63
C SER A 110 -10.22 5.04 -3.64
N VAL A 111 -10.48 3.75 -3.74
CA VAL A 111 -11.81 3.20 -3.91
C VAL A 111 -11.98 2.01 -2.98
N LEU A 112 -12.51 2.26 -1.79
CA LEU A 112 -12.70 1.21 -0.78
C LEU A 112 -14.14 0.65 -0.89
N GLU A 113 -14.23 -0.62 -1.27
CA GLU A 113 -15.49 -1.36 -1.39
C GLU A 113 -15.63 -2.43 -0.30
N SER A 114 -16.86 -2.80 0.03
CA SER A 114 -17.13 -4.00 0.84
C SER A 114 -16.53 -5.25 0.20
N GLY A 115 -15.89 -6.10 1.00
CA GLY A 115 -15.23 -7.28 0.48
C GLY A 115 -14.46 -8.07 1.55
N VAL A 116 -13.65 -9.00 1.09
CA VAL A 116 -12.81 -9.85 1.95
C VAL A 116 -11.74 -8.99 2.64
N SER A 117 -11.59 -9.18 3.94
CA SER A 117 -10.57 -8.55 4.78
C SER A 117 -9.30 -9.41 4.89
N GLN A 118 -8.21 -8.83 5.41
CA GLN A 118 -7.00 -9.58 5.73
C GLN A 118 -7.29 -10.72 6.73
N GLY A 119 -8.17 -10.49 7.70
CA GLY A 119 -8.58 -11.49 8.69
C GLY A 119 -9.19 -12.73 8.04
N ASP A 120 -10.13 -12.52 7.12
CA ASP A 120 -10.80 -13.61 6.39
C ASP A 120 -9.80 -14.45 5.58
N ILE A 121 -8.79 -13.82 4.97
CA ILE A 121 -7.75 -14.51 4.21
C ILE A 121 -6.87 -15.36 5.13
N VAL A 122 -6.48 -14.83 6.29
CA VAL A 122 -5.67 -15.55 7.28
C VAL A 122 -6.46 -16.72 7.84
N GLU A 123 -7.72 -16.50 8.22
CA GLU A 123 -8.62 -17.54 8.72
C GLU A 123 -8.80 -18.66 7.70
N ALA A 124 -9.02 -18.35 6.42
CA ALA A 124 -9.13 -19.39 5.39
C ALA A 124 -7.82 -20.16 5.15
N LYS A 125 -6.67 -19.49 5.28
CA LYS A 125 -5.36 -20.14 5.15
C LYS A 125 -5.16 -21.17 6.26
N ASP A 126 -5.43 -20.77 7.50
CA ASP A 126 -5.20 -21.56 8.71
C ASP A 126 -6.39 -22.49 9.06
N GLY A 127 -7.55 -22.27 8.43
CA GLY A 127 -8.82 -22.93 8.69
C GLY A 127 -9.09 -24.20 7.89
N GLY A 128 -10.33 -24.67 8.02
CA GLY A 128 -10.84 -25.92 7.47
C GLY A 128 -11.24 -25.84 6.00
N PHE A 129 -11.85 -26.92 5.51
CA PHE A 129 -12.33 -26.97 4.13
C PHE A 129 -13.44 -25.94 3.85
N SER A 130 -14.31 -25.67 4.82
CA SER A 130 -15.37 -24.66 4.74
C SER A 130 -14.82 -23.25 4.52
N ASP A 131 -13.78 -22.88 5.26
CA ASP A 131 -13.23 -21.53 5.30
C ASP A 131 -12.41 -21.26 4.03
N ARG A 132 -11.78 -22.31 3.49
CA ARG A 132 -11.14 -22.26 2.18
C ARG A 132 -12.15 -22.13 1.05
N LEU A 133 -13.28 -22.84 1.15
CA LEU A 133 -14.34 -22.80 0.15
C LEU A 133 -15.04 -21.43 0.13
N SER A 134 -15.26 -20.80 1.29
CA SER A 134 -15.87 -19.46 1.38
C SER A 134 -15.01 -18.40 0.68
N ILE A 135 -13.69 -18.39 0.87
CA ILE A 135 -12.79 -17.45 0.18
C ILE A 135 -12.75 -17.68 -1.34
N VAL A 136 -12.85 -18.92 -1.81
CA VAL A 136 -12.94 -19.22 -3.25
C VAL A 136 -14.15 -18.53 -3.89
N PHE A 137 -15.28 -18.49 -3.19
CA PHE A 137 -16.49 -17.82 -3.68
C PHE A 137 -16.47 -16.30 -3.45
N GLN A 138 -15.91 -15.83 -2.34
CA GLN A 138 -15.95 -14.42 -1.96
C GLN A 138 -14.85 -13.58 -2.63
N SER A 139 -13.66 -14.15 -2.86
CA SER A 139 -12.56 -13.45 -3.54
C SER A 139 -11.76 -14.41 -4.45
N PRO A 140 -12.28 -14.67 -5.68
CA PRO A 140 -11.52 -15.39 -6.71
C PRO A 140 -10.16 -14.75 -7.01
N TYR A 141 -10.05 -13.43 -6.83
CA TYR A 141 -8.80 -12.69 -6.98
C TYR A 141 -7.76 -13.14 -5.95
N ALA A 142 -8.12 -13.20 -4.66
CA ALA A 142 -7.21 -13.65 -3.61
C ALA A 142 -6.70 -15.08 -3.87
N VAL A 143 -7.58 -15.97 -4.32
CA VAL A 143 -7.21 -17.37 -4.63
C VAL A 143 -6.26 -17.47 -5.82
N SER A 144 -6.51 -16.67 -6.86
CA SER A 144 -5.68 -16.62 -8.07
C SER A 144 -4.28 -16.04 -7.76
N ASN A 145 -4.21 -15.05 -6.86
CA ASN A 145 -2.99 -14.35 -6.48
C ASN A 145 -2.35 -14.85 -5.17
N ARG A 146 -2.82 -15.96 -4.60
CA ARG A 146 -2.38 -16.47 -3.28
C ARG A 146 -0.86 -16.54 -3.06
N LYS A 147 -0.10 -16.88 -4.11
CA LYS A 147 1.37 -16.98 -4.03
C LYS A 147 2.02 -15.61 -3.91
N ASP A 148 1.47 -14.62 -4.59
CA ASP A 148 1.97 -13.26 -4.53
C ASP A 148 1.55 -12.61 -3.20
N LEU A 149 0.35 -12.89 -2.70
CA LEU A 149 -0.07 -12.49 -1.34
C LEU A 149 0.87 -13.07 -0.26
N GLU A 150 1.24 -14.35 -0.38
CA GLU A 150 2.21 -14.98 0.53
C GLU A 150 3.59 -14.29 0.46
N ARG A 151 4.05 -13.94 -0.74
CA ARG A 151 5.32 -13.21 -0.92
C ARG A 151 5.27 -11.81 -0.31
N VAL A 152 4.18 -11.06 -0.53
CA VAL A 152 3.95 -9.76 0.11
C VAL A 152 3.98 -9.92 1.63
N PHE A 153 3.29 -10.93 2.17
CA PHE A 153 3.30 -11.22 3.61
C PHE A 153 4.71 -11.52 4.16
N LEU A 154 5.56 -12.21 3.41
CA LEU A 154 6.94 -12.46 3.79
C LEU A 154 7.81 -11.20 3.77
N LEU A 155 7.59 -10.28 2.82
CA LEU A 155 8.30 -9.01 2.74
C LEU A 155 7.85 -8.01 3.82
N ALA A 156 6.56 -8.01 4.15
CA ALA A 156 5.98 -7.11 5.13
C ALA A 156 6.33 -7.46 6.59
N ARG A 157 6.82 -8.67 6.87
CA ARG A 157 7.07 -9.14 8.24
C ARG A 157 8.50 -9.60 8.48
N LEU A 158 8.95 -9.40 9.71
CA LEU A 158 10.17 -10.03 10.21
C LEU A 158 9.97 -11.55 10.32
N ARG A 159 10.91 -12.29 9.77
CA ARG A 159 10.98 -13.75 9.75
C ARG A 159 12.43 -14.20 9.96
N PRO A 160 13.00 -13.94 11.15
CA PRO A 160 14.40 -14.27 11.43
C PRO A 160 14.70 -15.77 11.30
N MET A 161 13.70 -16.63 11.54
CA MET A 161 13.83 -18.08 11.32
C MET A 161 14.01 -18.46 9.84
N LEU A 162 13.62 -17.59 8.91
CA LEU A 162 13.71 -17.82 7.46
C LEU A 162 14.88 -17.08 6.83
N PHE A 163 15.10 -15.84 7.26
CA PHE A 163 16.05 -14.92 6.62
C PHE A 163 17.26 -14.58 7.50
N GLY A 164 17.34 -15.18 8.70
CA GLY A 164 18.46 -15.02 9.62
C GLY A 164 18.32 -13.84 10.57
N GLU A 165 19.34 -13.68 11.43
CA GLU A 165 19.40 -12.60 12.42
C GLU A 165 19.43 -11.21 11.76
N GLY A 166 18.65 -10.29 12.33
CA GLY A 166 18.49 -8.94 11.82
C GLY A 166 17.82 -8.89 10.44
N ASP A 167 16.88 -9.82 10.18
CA ASP A 167 15.95 -9.73 9.06
C ASP A 167 15.31 -8.34 8.94
N VAL A 168 14.92 -7.97 7.73
CA VAL A 168 14.41 -6.64 7.40
C VAL A 168 13.02 -6.77 6.78
N ALA A 169 12.09 -5.94 7.22
CA ALA A 169 10.74 -5.82 6.65
C ALA A 169 10.50 -4.39 6.14
N PHE A 170 9.37 -4.14 5.48
CA PHE A 170 8.98 -2.78 5.07
C PHE A 170 9.03 -1.79 6.24
N PHE A 171 8.50 -2.18 7.40
CA PHE A 171 8.56 -1.37 8.62
C PHE A 171 9.99 -1.05 9.05
N THR A 172 10.94 -1.99 8.91
CA THR A 172 12.35 -1.75 9.21
C THR A 172 12.97 -0.71 8.26
N LEU A 173 12.60 -0.73 6.97
CA LEU A 173 13.06 0.28 6.01
C LEU A 173 12.46 1.67 6.30
N ALA A 174 11.20 1.72 6.73
CA ALA A 174 10.57 2.95 7.19
C ALA A 174 11.29 3.52 8.42
N GLN A 175 11.60 2.67 9.41
CA GLN A 175 12.42 3.06 10.56
C GLN A 175 13.80 3.59 10.15
N SER A 176 14.49 2.91 9.23
CA SER A 176 15.76 3.41 8.70
C SER A 176 15.60 4.76 7.99
N SER A 177 14.50 4.98 7.27
CA SER A 177 14.20 6.26 6.62
C SER A 177 13.98 7.37 7.63
N VAL A 178 13.22 7.13 8.71
CA VAL A 178 13.04 8.09 9.81
C VAL A 178 14.39 8.41 10.49
N ARG A 179 15.21 7.39 10.77
CA ARG A 179 16.56 7.59 11.35
C ARG A 179 17.51 8.36 10.44
N ASN A 180 17.26 8.30 9.13
CA ASN A 180 18.04 9.02 8.14
C ASN A 180 17.61 10.50 8.02
N ILE A 181 16.52 10.95 8.63
CA ILE A 181 16.15 12.38 8.65
C ILE A 181 17.29 13.18 9.28
N ASN A 182 17.85 14.14 8.53
CA ASN A 182 18.99 14.96 8.98
C ASN A 182 18.63 16.42 9.27
N THR A 183 17.38 16.82 9.04
CA THR A 183 16.82 18.13 9.41
C THR A 183 15.81 17.98 10.54
N THR A 184 16.24 17.42 11.68
CA THR A 184 15.35 17.07 12.80
C THR A 184 14.55 18.26 13.33
N ALA A 185 15.13 19.46 13.34
CA ALA A 185 14.47 20.70 13.75
C ALA A 185 13.31 21.13 12.83
N LEU A 186 13.31 20.70 11.56
CA LEU A 186 12.20 20.92 10.62
C LEU A 186 11.18 19.78 10.68
N ALA A 187 11.68 18.55 10.81
CA ALA A 187 10.84 17.36 10.74
C ALA A 187 9.94 17.21 11.96
N PHE A 188 10.48 17.36 13.16
CA PHE A 188 9.80 17.02 14.42
C PHE A 188 9.33 18.26 15.19
N VAL A 189 8.77 19.23 14.45
CA VAL A 189 8.18 20.44 15.04
C VAL A 189 6.94 20.10 15.87
N ASN A 190 6.16 19.10 15.45
CA ASN A 190 5.06 18.55 16.23
C ASN A 190 5.56 17.30 16.97
N SER A 191 5.32 17.21 18.28
CA SER A 191 5.73 16.06 19.08
C SER A 191 5.14 14.75 18.58
N ARG A 192 3.91 14.78 18.03
CA ARG A 192 3.25 13.61 17.44
C ARG A 192 4.04 13.03 16.26
N ASP A 193 4.83 13.81 15.53
CA ASP A 193 5.62 13.30 14.40
C ASP A 193 6.69 12.28 14.79
N THR A 194 7.07 12.26 16.08
CA THR A 194 8.05 11.32 16.64
C THR A 194 7.43 9.99 17.07
N THR A 195 6.09 9.89 17.11
CA THR A 195 5.38 8.66 17.48
C THR A 195 5.33 7.69 16.30
N GLU A 196 4.82 6.49 16.53
CA GLU A 196 4.62 5.51 15.46
C GLU A 196 3.70 6.05 14.36
N LYS A 197 2.65 6.79 14.74
CA LYS A 197 1.67 7.42 13.84
C LYS A 197 2.22 8.61 13.05
N GLY A 198 3.41 9.10 13.39
CA GLY A 198 4.11 10.15 12.65
C GLY A 198 4.75 9.63 11.36
N TYR A 199 6.00 10.05 11.09
CA TYR A 199 6.70 9.67 9.85
C TYR A 199 6.84 8.15 9.68
N LEU A 200 6.90 7.39 10.78
CA LEU A 200 7.10 5.96 10.71
C LEU A 200 5.93 5.26 9.99
N ASN A 201 4.68 5.52 10.40
CA ASN A 201 3.50 4.94 9.76
C ASN A 201 3.41 5.36 8.29
N THR A 202 3.49 6.68 8.03
CA THR A 202 3.46 7.25 6.68
C THR A 202 4.51 6.64 5.76
N PHE A 203 5.78 6.56 6.19
CA PHE A 203 6.83 5.95 5.37
C PHE A 203 6.62 4.46 5.18
N ASN A 204 6.07 3.75 6.17
CA ASN A 204 5.79 2.32 6.05
C ASN A 204 4.73 2.06 4.96
N HIS A 205 3.60 2.77 4.98
CA HIS A 205 2.54 2.65 3.98
C HIS A 205 3.07 2.94 2.56
N ILE A 206 3.73 4.09 2.38
CA ILE A 206 4.25 4.48 1.05
C ILE A 206 5.33 3.51 0.57
N THR A 207 6.27 3.12 1.44
CA THR A 207 7.34 2.18 1.07
C THR A 207 6.78 0.82 0.70
N ALA A 208 5.85 0.28 1.50
CA ALA A 208 5.23 -1.01 1.25
C ALA A 208 4.49 -1.00 -0.09
N GLN A 209 3.62 -0.02 -0.33
CA GLN A 209 2.84 0.06 -1.57
C GLN A 209 3.71 0.32 -2.80
N ALA A 210 4.79 1.10 -2.66
CA ALA A 210 5.76 1.27 -3.74
C ALA A 210 6.38 -0.06 -4.14
N PHE A 211 6.86 -0.86 -3.16
CA PHE A 211 7.43 -2.18 -3.44
C PHE A 211 6.41 -3.17 -4.01
N ILE A 212 5.19 -3.21 -3.46
CA ILE A 212 4.15 -4.13 -3.93
C ILE A 212 3.81 -3.79 -5.40
N THR A 213 3.59 -2.51 -5.70
CA THR A 213 3.27 -2.05 -7.05
C THR A 213 4.41 -2.30 -8.04
N SER A 214 5.65 -1.98 -7.65
CA SER A 214 6.80 -2.13 -8.54
C SER A 214 7.13 -3.60 -8.82
N CYS A 215 7.12 -4.44 -7.77
CA CYS A 215 7.52 -5.84 -7.86
C CYS A 215 6.40 -6.76 -8.34
N PHE A 216 5.14 -6.38 -8.12
CA PHE A 216 3.99 -7.23 -8.41
C PHE A 216 3.07 -6.62 -9.47
N SER A 217 2.15 -5.76 -9.03
CA SER A 217 1.17 -5.04 -9.84
C SER A 217 0.45 -4.03 -8.95
N GLU A 218 -0.03 -2.95 -9.56
CA GLU A 218 -0.95 -1.98 -8.93
C GLU A 218 -2.19 -2.67 -8.38
N GLU A 219 -2.86 -3.51 -9.17
CA GLU A 219 -4.06 -4.25 -8.73
C GLU A 219 -3.82 -5.14 -7.48
N LEU A 220 -2.59 -5.63 -7.27
CA LEU A 220 -2.27 -6.39 -6.06
C LEU A 220 -2.01 -5.47 -4.86
N ALA A 221 -1.39 -4.31 -5.11
CA ALA A 221 -1.14 -3.27 -4.12
C ALA A 221 -2.49 -2.72 -3.61
N ASP A 222 -3.32 -2.29 -4.56
CA ASP A 222 -4.79 -2.31 -4.61
C ASP A 222 -5.45 -3.15 -3.53
N PHE A 223 -5.57 -4.43 -3.89
CA PHE A 223 -6.22 -5.44 -3.09
C PHE A 223 -5.63 -5.59 -1.66
N VAL A 224 -4.31 -5.48 -1.50
CA VAL A 224 -3.65 -5.62 -0.19
C VAL A 224 -3.96 -4.44 0.72
N ALA A 225 -3.93 -3.21 0.20
CA ALA A 225 -4.31 -2.01 0.93
C ALA A 225 -5.76 -2.15 1.41
N ASP A 226 -6.67 -2.40 0.49
CA ASP A 226 -8.10 -2.56 0.73
C ASP A 226 -8.43 -3.63 1.79
N ALA A 227 -7.79 -4.80 1.69
CA ALA A 227 -7.98 -5.88 2.64
C ALA A 227 -7.45 -5.53 4.04
N HIS A 228 -6.38 -4.74 4.11
CA HIS A 228 -5.81 -4.24 5.37
C HIS A 228 -6.76 -3.24 6.04
N GLU A 229 -7.22 -2.24 5.30
CA GLU A 229 -8.12 -1.19 5.82
C GLU A 229 -9.46 -1.77 6.29
N ARG A 230 -10.07 -2.69 5.51
CA ARG A 230 -11.31 -3.37 5.89
C ARG A 230 -11.19 -4.17 7.19
N TYR A 231 -10.02 -4.74 7.46
CA TYR A 231 -9.82 -5.55 8.66
C TYR A 231 -9.81 -4.69 9.93
N HIS A 232 -9.26 -3.48 9.83
CA HIS A 232 -9.11 -2.60 10.99
C HIS A 232 -10.30 -1.65 11.17
N HIS A 233 -10.88 -1.14 10.07
CA HIS A 233 -11.87 -0.06 10.14
C HIS A 233 -12.99 -0.18 9.08
N PRO A 234 -13.90 -1.16 9.19
CA PRO A 234 -15.02 -1.33 8.25
C PRO A 234 -15.96 -0.10 8.17
N GLN A 235 -15.97 0.74 9.20
CA GLN A 235 -16.74 1.99 9.26
C GLN A 235 -16.31 3.04 8.23
N LEU A 236 -15.08 2.95 7.70
CA LEU A 236 -14.58 3.83 6.63
C LEU A 236 -15.45 3.77 5.38
N ILE A 237 -16.04 2.61 5.07
CA ILE A 237 -16.89 2.44 3.88
C ILE A 237 -18.24 3.14 4.07
N LEU A 238 -18.74 3.19 5.30
CA LEU A 238 -20.07 3.71 5.61
C LEU A 238 -20.06 5.20 5.98
N GLY A 239 -18.90 5.74 6.39
CA GLY A 239 -18.78 7.11 6.89
C GLY A 239 -19.47 7.35 8.24
N LYS A 240 -19.79 6.28 8.97
CA LYS A 240 -20.52 6.34 10.24
C LYS A 240 -19.57 6.08 11.39
N PHE A 241 -19.06 7.16 11.98
CA PHE A 241 -18.16 7.13 13.12
C PHE A 241 -18.87 7.63 14.38
N THR A 242 -18.52 7.06 15.52
CA THR A 242 -18.88 7.61 16.83
C THR A 242 -18.07 8.87 17.13
N GLU A 243 -18.58 9.73 18.02
CA GLU A 243 -17.84 10.91 18.48
C GLU A 243 -16.48 10.54 19.09
N ARG A 244 -16.40 9.39 19.76
CA ARG A 244 -15.12 8.88 20.29
C ARG A 244 -14.13 8.58 19.18
N GLU A 245 -14.57 7.93 18.09
CA GLU A 245 -13.70 7.60 16.96
C GLU A 245 -13.27 8.87 16.22
N ILE A 246 -14.18 9.83 15.99
CA ILE A 246 -13.86 11.10 15.32
C ILE A 246 -12.77 11.89 16.08
N ASN A 247 -12.85 11.87 17.42
CA ASN A 247 -11.87 12.55 18.27
C ASN A 247 -10.58 11.76 18.50
N ASP A 248 -10.51 10.51 18.06
CA ASP A 248 -9.29 9.70 18.10
C ASP A 248 -8.43 10.01 16.86
N LEU A 249 -7.42 10.85 17.05
CA LEU A 249 -6.53 11.26 15.96
C LEU A 249 -5.41 10.24 15.66
N GLU A 250 -5.30 9.16 16.45
CA GLU A 250 -4.24 8.15 16.29
C GLU A 250 -4.77 6.85 15.72
N GLU A 251 -6.00 6.47 16.03
CA GLU A 251 -6.63 5.22 15.54
C GLU A 251 -8.01 5.45 14.91
N GLY A 252 -8.46 6.70 14.81
CA GLY A 252 -9.73 7.06 14.20
C GLY A 252 -9.62 7.42 12.71
N PRO A 253 -10.66 8.07 12.13
CA PRO A 253 -10.76 8.29 10.70
C PRO A 253 -9.62 9.14 10.14
N VAL A 254 -9.00 10.02 10.95
CA VAL A 254 -7.86 10.82 10.50
C VAL A 254 -6.68 9.94 10.08
N ASP A 255 -6.28 8.99 10.93
CA ASP A 255 -5.17 8.09 10.66
C ASP A 255 -5.48 7.22 9.44
N ASN A 256 -6.67 6.61 9.43
CA ASN A 256 -7.01 5.65 8.40
C ASN A 256 -7.20 6.25 7.00
N TYR A 257 -7.85 7.42 6.87
CA TYR A 257 -7.96 8.07 5.56
C TYR A 257 -6.60 8.57 5.06
N VAL A 258 -5.72 9.00 5.97
CA VAL A 258 -4.34 9.35 5.63
C VAL A 258 -3.58 8.11 5.14
N ASP A 259 -3.74 6.96 5.78
CA ASP A 259 -3.12 5.71 5.36
C ASP A 259 -3.65 5.25 3.99
N ILE A 260 -4.95 5.36 3.73
CA ILE A 260 -5.53 5.11 2.40
C ILE A 260 -4.89 6.00 1.32
N ILE A 261 -4.83 7.32 1.55
CA ILE A 261 -4.22 8.25 0.60
C ILE A 261 -2.72 7.98 0.40
N ASN A 262 -2.01 7.67 1.48
CA ASN A 262 -0.59 7.35 1.43
C ASN A 262 -0.31 6.02 0.74
N ASN A 263 -1.24 5.06 0.85
CA ASN A 263 -1.18 3.84 0.07
C ASN A 263 -1.20 4.17 -1.43
N GLU A 264 -2.16 4.98 -1.90
CA GLU A 264 -2.25 5.38 -3.31
C GLU A 264 -1.02 6.13 -3.81
N TRP A 265 -0.50 7.08 -3.03
CA TRP A 265 0.75 7.76 -3.39
C TRP A 265 1.93 6.80 -3.48
N GLY A 266 1.99 5.79 -2.60
CA GLY A 266 2.96 4.71 -2.68
C GLY A 266 2.80 3.89 -3.97
N GLN A 267 1.58 3.61 -4.41
CA GLN A 267 1.33 2.92 -5.67
C GLN A 267 1.81 3.74 -6.88
N GLU A 268 1.46 5.02 -6.94
CA GLU A 268 1.92 5.93 -8.00
C GLU A 268 3.46 6.03 -8.06
N LEU A 269 4.10 6.14 -6.90
CA LEU A 269 5.55 6.15 -6.81
C LEU A 269 6.14 4.80 -7.24
N GLY A 270 5.53 3.69 -6.86
CA GLY A 270 5.92 2.34 -7.29
C GLY A 270 5.85 2.17 -8.81
N LYS A 271 4.84 2.71 -9.49
CA LYS A 271 4.75 2.72 -10.96
C LYS A 271 5.90 3.49 -11.60
N GLN A 272 6.20 4.69 -11.07
CA GLN A 272 7.31 5.51 -11.56
C GLN A 272 8.67 4.84 -11.36
N LEU A 273 8.91 4.28 -10.17
CA LEU A 273 10.17 3.59 -9.86
C LEU A 273 10.32 2.30 -10.68
N LYS A 274 9.22 1.56 -10.91
CA LYS A 274 9.20 0.41 -11.80
C LYS A 274 9.67 0.76 -13.20
N ALA A 275 9.14 1.85 -13.75
CA ALA A 275 9.55 2.35 -15.07
C ALA A 275 11.02 2.81 -15.07
N LYS A 276 11.42 3.64 -14.10
CA LYS A 276 12.77 4.20 -13.97
C LYS A 276 13.86 3.12 -13.92
N TYR A 277 13.62 2.05 -13.16
CA TYR A 277 14.58 0.97 -12.94
C TYR A 277 14.32 -0.28 -13.78
N ALA A 278 13.36 -0.23 -14.72
CA ALA A 278 12.92 -1.37 -15.51
C ALA A 278 12.63 -2.63 -14.66
N ILE A 279 11.94 -2.45 -13.54
CA ILE A 279 11.64 -3.54 -12.60
C ILE A 279 10.60 -4.48 -13.21
N THR A 280 10.93 -5.77 -13.18
CA THR A 280 10.08 -6.87 -13.64
C THR A 280 9.99 -7.95 -12.56
N ARG A 281 9.11 -8.94 -12.77
CA ARG A 281 9.03 -10.14 -11.91
C ARG A 281 10.35 -10.94 -11.85
N LYS A 282 11.31 -10.68 -12.74
CA LYS A 282 12.59 -11.38 -12.82
C LYS A 282 13.77 -10.52 -12.37
N THR A 283 13.51 -9.31 -11.88
CA THR A 283 14.56 -8.39 -11.46
C THR A 283 15.36 -9.01 -10.31
N TRP A 284 16.68 -9.00 -10.47
CA TRP A 284 17.61 -9.34 -9.41
C TRP A 284 18.01 -8.08 -8.65
N TRP A 285 17.66 -8.02 -7.37
CA TRP A 285 17.89 -6.88 -6.50
C TRP A 285 19.32 -6.90 -5.96
N THR A 286 20.19 -6.07 -6.53
CA THR A 286 21.51 -5.82 -5.93
C THR A 286 21.38 -4.77 -4.81
N PRO A 287 22.34 -4.70 -3.87
CA PRO A 287 22.35 -3.63 -2.87
C PRO A 287 22.38 -2.22 -3.50
N GLU A 288 23.05 -2.03 -4.63
CA GLU A 288 23.10 -0.76 -5.34
C GLU A 288 21.73 -0.37 -5.92
N LEU A 289 21.05 -1.32 -6.57
CA LEU A 289 19.69 -1.08 -7.09
C LEU A 289 18.74 -0.72 -5.94
N LEU A 290 18.79 -1.47 -4.83
CA LEU A 290 17.93 -1.22 -3.69
C LEU A 290 18.25 0.13 -3.01
N ALA A 291 19.53 0.48 -2.82
CA ALA A 291 19.90 1.79 -2.27
C ALA A 291 19.38 2.93 -3.13
N ASN A 292 19.54 2.83 -4.46
CA ASN A 292 19.01 3.84 -5.39
C ASN A 292 17.48 3.96 -5.32
N TYR A 293 16.78 2.81 -5.27
CA TYR A 293 15.32 2.76 -5.10
C TYR A 293 14.87 3.44 -3.79
N LEU A 294 15.53 3.14 -2.67
CA LEU A 294 15.23 3.73 -1.37
C LEU A 294 15.58 5.22 -1.30
N ASN A 295 16.63 5.66 -2.00
CA ASN A 295 17.00 7.07 -2.08
C ASN A 295 15.99 7.88 -2.90
N ASP A 296 15.35 7.29 -3.91
CA ASP A 296 14.25 7.97 -4.61
C ASP A 296 12.99 8.04 -3.73
N LEU A 297 12.72 7.03 -2.90
CA LEU A 297 11.68 7.12 -1.87
C LEU A 297 11.98 8.26 -0.88
N GLN A 298 13.22 8.36 -0.38
CA GLN A 298 13.64 9.48 0.47
C GLN A 298 13.56 10.83 -0.23
N HIS A 299 13.89 10.89 -1.53
CA HIS A 299 13.74 12.11 -2.31
C HIS A 299 12.26 12.51 -2.39
N TYR A 300 11.35 11.55 -2.62
CA TYR A 300 9.92 11.80 -2.56
C TYR A 300 9.48 12.31 -1.18
N TYR A 301 9.93 11.70 -0.08
CA TYR A 301 9.63 12.18 1.27
C TYR A 301 10.19 13.57 1.53
N SER A 302 11.41 13.83 1.08
CA SER A 302 12.10 15.12 1.24
C SER A 302 11.29 16.23 0.60
N TRP A 303 10.86 15.97 -0.63
CA TRP A 303 10.07 16.90 -1.40
C TRP A 303 8.62 17.02 -0.87
N SER A 304 8.01 15.93 -0.38
CA SER A 304 6.65 15.93 0.21
C SER A 304 6.58 16.72 1.52
N PHE A 305 7.54 16.50 2.43
CA PHE A 305 7.50 17.01 3.79
C PHE A 305 8.48 18.17 4.04
N GLN A 306 9.23 18.59 3.02
CA GLN A 306 10.23 19.67 3.10
C GLN A 306 11.30 19.41 4.18
N ILE A 307 11.77 18.15 4.24
CA ILE A 307 12.81 17.69 5.18
C ILE A 307 13.99 17.07 4.43
N GLY A 308 15.17 17.02 5.06
CA GLY A 308 16.37 16.41 4.49
C GLY A 308 16.61 14.99 5.00
N PHE A 309 17.32 14.20 4.19
CA PHE A 309 17.74 12.84 4.51
C PHE A 309 19.23 12.65 4.29
N LYS A 310 19.83 11.80 5.13
CA LYS A 310 21.05 11.08 4.84
C LYS A 310 20.70 9.92 3.89
N PRO A 311 21.36 9.81 2.72
CA PRO A 311 21.04 8.76 1.76
C PRO A 311 21.42 7.37 2.29
N PHE A 312 20.64 6.37 1.89
CA PHE A 312 21.02 4.97 1.96
C PHE A 312 22.23 4.67 1.07
N LYS A 313 23.04 3.72 1.52
CA LYS A 313 24.20 3.21 0.80
C LYS A 313 24.07 1.72 0.53
N ALA A 314 24.73 1.24 -0.52
CA ALA A 314 24.75 -0.18 -0.86
C ALA A 314 25.38 -1.04 0.25
N GLU A 315 26.27 -0.46 1.06
CA GLU A 315 26.95 -1.13 2.17
C GLU A 315 26.11 -1.15 3.45
N ASP A 316 24.99 -0.43 3.51
CA ASP A 316 24.14 -0.41 4.70
C ASP A 316 23.56 -1.81 4.94
N GLU A 317 23.65 -2.29 6.18
CA GLU A 317 23.23 -3.65 6.54
C GLU A 317 21.77 -3.93 6.17
N ALA A 318 20.88 -2.95 6.39
CA ALA A 318 19.47 -3.07 6.03
C ALA A 318 19.27 -3.28 4.52
N VAL A 319 20.07 -2.58 3.69
CA VAL A 319 20.02 -2.68 2.22
C VAL A 319 20.52 -4.04 1.78
N ILE A 320 21.68 -4.49 2.27
CA ILE A 320 22.24 -5.80 1.93
C ILE A 320 21.28 -6.93 2.29
N LYS A 321 20.70 -6.89 3.50
CA LYS A 321 19.79 -7.95 3.95
C LYS A 321 18.47 -7.94 3.21
N PHE A 322 17.87 -6.77 3.00
CA PHE A 322 16.60 -6.69 2.31
C PHE A 322 16.71 -7.03 0.82
N SER A 323 17.82 -6.71 0.15
CA SER A 323 18.03 -7.13 -1.25
C SER A 323 18.11 -8.66 -1.38
N ARG A 324 18.78 -9.34 -0.43
CA ARG A 324 18.79 -10.80 -0.34
C ARG A 324 17.38 -11.36 -0.09
N LYS A 325 16.63 -10.76 0.83
CA LYS A 325 15.24 -11.15 1.12
C LYS A 325 14.34 -11.01 -0.11
N LEU A 326 14.41 -9.88 -0.81
CA LEU A 326 13.67 -9.65 -2.06
C LEU A 326 13.98 -10.76 -3.08
N ASN A 327 15.26 -11.04 -3.30
CA ASN A 327 15.66 -12.08 -4.25
C ASN A 327 15.18 -13.47 -3.83
N ALA A 328 15.27 -13.81 -2.54
CA ALA A 328 14.76 -15.07 -2.02
C ALA A 328 13.24 -15.15 -2.23
N VAL A 329 12.49 -14.12 -1.87
CA VAL A 329 11.02 -14.13 -1.92
C VAL A 329 10.48 -14.14 -3.36
N LEU A 330 11.05 -13.31 -4.24
CA LEU A 330 10.55 -13.15 -5.61
C LEU A 330 10.99 -14.30 -6.53
N ASN A 331 12.18 -14.86 -6.34
CA ASN A 331 12.72 -15.89 -7.24
C ASN A 331 12.50 -17.34 -6.76
N THR A 332 12.06 -17.54 -5.51
CA THR A 332 11.78 -18.91 -5.01
C THR A 332 10.38 -19.37 -5.44
N LYS A 333 10.28 -20.64 -5.85
CA LYS A 333 9.03 -21.26 -6.33
C LYS A 333 8.04 -21.60 -5.21
N SER A 334 8.53 -21.82 -4.00
CA SER A 334 7.74 -22.03 -2.77
C SER A 334 8.65 -21.94 -1.54
N PHE A 335 8.20 -21.26 -0.50
CA PHE A 335 8.71 -21.50 0.85
C PHE A 335 7.93 -22.71 1.39
N GLY A 336 8.62 -23.69 1.99
CA GLY A 336 7.96 -24.88 2.52
C GLY A 336 6.82 -24.49 3.46
N LYS A 337 5.76 -25.31 3.53
CA LYS A 337 4.70 -25.12 4.52
C LYS A 337 5.32 -25.06 5.91
N TYR A 338 5.11 -23.95 6.61
CA TYR A 338 5.36 -23.83 8.05
C TYR A 338 4.07 -24.19 8.78
#